data_AF-A0A6N3A7U1-F1
#
_entry.id   AF-A0A6N3A7U1-F1
#
_cell.length_a   1.000
_cell.length_b   1.000
_cell.length_c   1.000
_cell.angle_alpha   90.00
_cell.angle_beta   90.00
_cell.angle_gamma   90.00
#
_symmetry.space_group_name_H-M   'P 1'
#
loop_
_entity.id
_entity.type
_entity.pdbx_description
1 polymer ?
#
loop_
_entity_poly.entity_id
_entity_poly.type
_entity_poly.pdbx_seq_one_letter_code
_entity_poly.pdbx_strand_id
1 'polypeptide(L)'
;MDKMKVINKVKTIYSSIRIANIHPTGVLATRALVLIMLVPILLVVSEYIMSFVRGYVSDDMNKLINVGINIIDHIFIPSVLTAIVGFLGLWIDENGNGIPDQLEKEDKR
;
A
#
# COMPACT_ATOMS: atom_id res chain seq x y z
N MET A 1 2.33 11.61 33.92
CA MET A 1 3.16 11.65 32.70
C MET A 1 2.99 13.04 32.08
N ASP A 2 4.02 13.88 32.16
CA ASP A 2 3.94 15.33 31.87
C ASP A 2 3.48 15.64 30.44
N LYS A 3 2.25 16.13 30.30
CA LYS A 3 1.66 16.55 29.00
C LYS A 3 2.54 17.61 28.31
N MET A 4 3.21 18.48 29.06
CA MET A 4 4.14 19.48 28.52
C MET A 4 5.40 18.85 27.88
N LYS A 5 5.92 17.74 28.41
CA LYS A 5 7.07 17.04 27.80
C LYS A 5 6.70 16.42 26.45
N VAL A 6 5.49 15.89 26.33
CA VAL A 6 4.97 15.34 25.07
C VAL A 6 4.77 16.45 24.05
N ILE A 7 4.14 17.56 24.43
CA ILE A 7 3.91 18.71 23.54
C ILE A 7 5.23 19.31 23.04
N ASN A 8 6.24 19.44 23.92
CA ASN A 8 7.54 19.95 23.51
C ASN A 8 8.27 18.99 22.58
N LYS A 9 8.21 17.66 22.81
CA LYS A 9 8.76 16.67 21.87
C LYS A 9 8.10 16.74 20.50
N VAL A 10 6.77 16.83 20.45
CA VAL A 10 6.02 16.97 19.20
C VAL A 10 6.43 18.26 18.48
N LYS A 11 6.51 19.39 19.18
CA LYS A 11 6.92 20.68 18.60
C LYS A 11 8.36 20.63 18.03
N THR A 12 9.28 19.93 18.71
CA THR A 12 10.64 19.68 18.20
C THR A 12 10.65 18.77 16.99
N ILE A 13 9.79 17.74 16.92
CA ILE A 13 9.65 16.87 15.75
C ILE A 13 9.14 17.69 14.55
N TYR A 14 8.10 18.51 14.73
CA TYR A 14 7.59 19.39 13.67
C TYR A 14 8.62 20.42 13.21
N SER A 15 9.35 21.06 14.13
CA SER A 15 10.41 21.98 13.75
C SER A 15 11.57 21.26 13.06
N SER A 16 11.92 20.04 13.47
CA SER A 16 12.98 19.25 12.85
C SER A 16 12.61 18.76 11.45
N ILE A 17 11.33 18.43 11.21
CA ILE A 17 10.81 18.09 9.87
C ILE A 17 10.74 19.32 8.97
N ARG A 18 10.57 20.53 9.52
CA ARG A 18 10.61 21.79 8.77
C ARG A 18 12.03 22.30 8.51
N ILE A 19 12.97 22.04 9.43
CA ILE A 19 14.37 22.48 9.37
C ILE A 19 15.22 21.52 8.52
N ALA A 20 14.97 20.22 8.63
CA ALA A 20 15.43 19.27 7.62
C ALA A 20 14.53 19.51 6.42
N ASN A 21 15.06 20.08 5.34
CA ASN A 21 14.38 20.32 4.06
C ASN A 21 14.01 18.99 3.36
N ILE A 22 13.34 18.09 4.08
CA ILE A 22 12.80 16.82 3.61
C ILE A 22 11.67 17.20 2.67
N HIS A 23 12.03 17.39 1.41
CA HIS A 23 11.08 17.17 0.35
C HIS A 23 10.64 15.73 0.55
N PRO A 24 9.36 15.46 0.91
CA PRO A 24 8.88 14.09 0.95
C PRO A 24 9.07 13.57 -0.46
N THR A 25 10.20 12.88 -0.69
CA THR A 25 10.51 12.33 -2.00
C THR A 25 9.36 11.39 -2.31
N GLY A 26 8.84 11.43 -3.55
CA GLY A 26 7.72 10.59 -3.94
C GLY A 26 7.94 9.14 -3.51
N VAL A 27 9.19 8.66 -3.57
CA VAL A 27 9.65 7.35 -3.11
C VAL A 27 9.33 7.08 -1.63
N LEU A 28 9.55 8.04 -0.71
CA LEU A 28 9.29 7.83 0.72
C LEU A 28 7.78 7.78 1.01
N ALA A 29 6.99 8.61 0.31
CA ALA A 29 5.54 8.58 0.38
C ALA A 29 4.97 7.26 -0.19
N THR A 30 5.46 6.80 -1.35
CA THR A 30 5.06 5.52 -1.95
C THR A 30 5.41 4.34 -1.05
N ARG A 31 6.60 4.33 -0.42
CA ARG A 31 6.98 3.27 0.53
C ARG A 31 6.09 3.27 1.78
N ALA A 32 5.75 4.45 2.32
CA ALA A 32 4.82 4.55 3.45
C ALA A 32 3.41 4.07 3.07
N LEU A 33 2.94 4.40 1.87
CA LEU A 33 1.65 3.94 1.34
C LEU A 33 1.60 2.41 1.20
N VAL A 34 2.67 1.80 0.68
CA VAL A 34 2.80 0.33 0.59
C VAL A 34 2.76 -0.31 1.97
N LEU A 35 3.43 0.27 2.97
CA LEU A 35 3.38 -0.24 4.34
C LEU A 35 1.96 -0.20 4.91
N ILE A 36 1.20 0.87 4.68
CA ILE A 36 -0.19 0.99 5.12
C ILE A 36 -1.06 -0.08 4.43
N MET A 37 -0.84 -0.34 3.15
CA MET A 37 -1.56 -1.38 2.41
C MET A 37 -1.22 -2.81 2.89
N LEU A 38 -0.03 -3.06 3.42
CA LEU A 38 0.34 -4.38 3.97
C LEU A 38 -0.32 -4.69 5.33
N VAL A 39 -0.72 -3.65 6.09
CA VAL A 39 -1.32 -3.83 7.43
C VAL A 39 -2.58 -4.72 7.41
N PRO A 40 -3.58 -4.49 6.54
CA PRO A 40 -4.75 -5.36 6.43
C PRO A 40 -4.40 -6.84 6.19
N ILE A 41 -3.43 -7.12 5.31
CA ILE A 41 -3.00 -8.48 5.00
C ILE A 41 -2.40 -9.16 6.24
N LEU A 42 -1.51 -8.46 6.95
CA LEU A 42 -0.88 -8.99 8.16
C LEU A 42 -1.92 -9.30 9.25
N LEU A 43 -2.92 -8.43 9.44
CA LEU A 43 -3.99 -8.65 10.41
C LEU A 43 -4.78 -9.93 10.07
N VAL A 44 -5.24 -10.08 8.83
CA VAL A 44 -6.03 -11.26 8.43
C VAL A 44 -5.22 -12.55 8.51
N VAL A 45 -3.95 -12.54 8.10
CA VAL A 45 -3.08 -13.73 8.22
C VAL A 45 -2.88 -14.12 9.68
N SER A 46 -2.72 -13.14 10.59
CA SER A 46 -2.57 -13.43 12.02
C SER A 46 -3.83 -14.04 12.62
N GLU A 47 -5.01 -13.52 12.27
CA GLU A 47 -6.32 -14.06 12.69
C GLU A 47 -6.55 -15.46 12.12
N TYR A 48 -6.17 -15.69 10.87
CA TYR A 48 -6.25 -17.00 10.23
C TYR A 48 -5.38 -18.04 10.94
N ILE A 49 -4.12 -17.71 11.26
CA ILE A 49 -3.22 -18.61 11.99
C ILE A 49 -3.74 -18.88 13.41
N MET A 50 -4.23 -17.85 14.11
CA MET A 50 -4.82 -18.01 15.45
C MET A 50 -6.07 -18.91 15.43
N SER A 51 -6.91 -18.77 14.40
CA SER A 51 -8.06 -19.62 14.16
C SER A 51 -7.65 -21.09 13.93
N PHE A 52 -6.60 -21.31 13.13
CA PHE A 52 -6.10 -22.64 12.81
C PHE A 52 -5.48 -23.35 14.03
N VAL A 53 -4.66 -22.65 14.81
CA VAL A 53 -4.01 -23.21 16.01
C VAL A 53 -5.03 -23.59 17.10
N ARG A 54 -6.16 -22.87 17.19
CA ARG A 54 -7.21 -23.16 18.19
C ARG A 54 -8.02 -24.43 17.89
N GLY A 55 -7.90 -25.03 16.70
CA GLY A 55 -8.52 -26.31 16.35
C GLY A 55 -10.05 -26.29 16.21
N TYR A 56 -10.71 -25.19 16.57
CA TYR A 56 -12.11 -24.92 16.35
C TYR A 56 -12.27 -23.48 15.85
N VAL A 57 -12.87 -23.33 14.67
CA VAL A 57 -13.23 -22.01 14.18
C VAL A 57 -14.61 -21.68 14.72
N SER A 58 -14.69 -20.79 15.70
CA SER A 58 -15.99 -20.26 16.12
C SER A 58 -16.62 -19.46 14.98
N ASP A 59 -17.95 -19.44 14.89
CA ASP A 59 -18.68 -18.75 13.82
C ASP A 59 -18.31 -17.27 13.72
N ASP A 60 -18.01 -16.63 14.85
CA ASP A 60 -17.52 -15.25 14.91
C ASP A 60 -16.14 -15.08 14.27
N MET A 61 -15.24 -16.06 14.43
CA MET A 61 -13.90 -16.03 13.85
C MET A 61 -13.95 -16.26 12.34
N ASN A 62 -14.80 -17.19 11.88
CA ASN A 62 -15.08 -17.38 10.46
C ASN A 62 -15.62 -16.10 9.83
N LYS A 63 -16.53 -15.41 10.51
CA LYS A 63 -17.08 -14.12 10.05
C LYS A 63 -16.01 -13.03 10.01
N LEU A 64 -15.13 -12.96 11.02
CA LEU A 64 -14.00 -12.02 11.06
C LEU A 64 -13.04 -12.26 9.88
N ILE A 65 -12.68 -13.52 9.61
CA ILE A 65 -11.80 -13.89 8.50
C ILE A 65 -12.47 -13.54 7.16
N ASN A 66 -13.75 -13.88 6.96
CA ASN A 66 -14.46 -13.59 5.72
C ASN A 66 -14.61 -12.08 5.46
N VAL A 67 -14.94 -11.30 6.49
CA VAL A 67 -15.01 -9.84 6.38
C VAL A 67 -13.61 -9.26 6.15
N GLY A 68 -12.59 -9.80 6.82
CA GLY A 68 -11.20 -9.41 6.61
C GLY A 68 -10.72 -9.63 5.18
N ILE A 69 -10.99 -10.81 4.61
CA ILE A 69 -10.69 -11.12 3.20
C ILE A 69 -11.44 -10.17 2.27
N ASN A 70 -12.73 -9.91 2.52
CA ASN A 70 -13.52 -9.01 1.69
C ASN A 70 -12.99 -7.55 1.71
N ILE A 71 -12.48 -7.09 2.86
CA ILE A 71 -11.81 -5.79 2.99
C ILE A 71 -10.51 -5.76 2.19
N ILE A 72 -9.69 -6.82 2.28
CA ILE A 72 -8.45 -6.93 1.50
C ILE A 72 -8.76 -6.87 0.00
N ASP A 73 -9.70 -7.70 -0.45
CA ASP A 73 -10.07 -7.81 -1.87
C ASP A 73 -10.56 -6.47 -2.43
N HIS A 74 -11.39 -5.72 -1.70
CA HIS A 74 -11.86 -4.42 -2.16
C HIS A 74 -10.76 -3.36 -2.28
N ILE A 75 -9.70 -3.45 -1.47
CA ILE A 75 -8.57 -2.51 -1.51
C ILE A 75 -7.57 -2.91 -2.61
N PHE A 76 -7.29 -4.21 -2.74
CA PHE A 76 -6.24 -4.71 -3.60
C PHE A 76 -6.69 -4.99 -5.03
N ILE A 77 -7.91 -5.50 -5.27
CA ILE A 77 -8.34 -5.87 -6.62
C ILE A 77 -8.29 -4.68 -7.60
N PRO A 78 -8.89 -3.50 -7.30
CA PRO A 78 -8.82 -2.36 -8.21
C PRO A 78 -7.38 -1.87 -8.44
N SER A 79 -6.57 -1.90 -7.38
CA SER A 79 -5.17 -1.45 -7.41
C SER A 79 -4.29 -2.38 -8.26
N VAL A 80 -4.42 -3.69 -8.07
CA VAL A 80 -3.69 -4.72 -8.83
C VAL A 80 -4.16 -4.72 -10.29
N LEU A 81 -5.47 -4.63 -10.53
CA LEU A 81 -6.02 -4.56 -11.88
C LEU A 81 -5.50 -3.32 -12.62
N THR A 82 -5.50 -2.15 -11.97
CA THR A 82 -4.97 -0.92 -12.57
C THR A 82 -3.48 -1.04 -12.89
N ALA A 83 -2.69 -1.67 -12.02
CA ALA A 83 -1.27 -1.91 -12.27
C ALA A 83 -1.04 -2.85 -13.46
N ILE A 84 -1.80 -3.94 -13.57
CA ILE A 84 -1.72 -4.88 -14.69
C ILE A 84 -2.13 -4.19 -15.99
N VAL A 85 -3.26 -3.48 -16.00
CA VAL A 85 -3.75 -2.76 -17.19
C VAL A 85 -2.76 -1.65 -17.59
N GLY A 86 -2.20 -0.92 -16.63
CA GLY A 86 -1.14 0.06 -16.89
C GLY A 86 0.11 -0.58 -17.48
N PHE A 87 0.54 -1.73 -16.95
CA PHE A 87 1.67 -2.49 -17.46
C PHE A 87 1.43 -3.02 -18.87
N LEU A 88 0.25 -3.57 -19.16
CA LEU A 88 -0.16 -3.99 -20.50
C LEU A 88 -0.25 -2.79 -21.45
N GLY A 89 -0.69 -1.63 -20.94
CA GLY A 89 -0.70 -0.37 -21.67
C GLY A 89 0.69 0.10 -22.11
N LEU A 90 1.75 -0.27 -21.38
CA LEU A 90 3.13 -0.02 -21.79
C LEU A 90 3.57 -0.86 -22.99
N TRP A 91 2.88 -1.96 -23.29
CA TRP A 91 3.16 -2.87 -24.39
C TRP A 91 2.26 -2.64 -25.62
N ILE A 92 1.41 -1.60 -25.59
CA ILE A 92 0.58 -1.24 -26.74
C ILE A 92 1.47 -0.77 -27.90
N ASP A 93 1.24 -1.34 -29.06
CA ASP A 93 1.83 -0.98 -30.36
C ASP A 93 0.67 -0.69 -31.33
N GLU A 94 0.29 0.58 -31.44
CA GLU A 94 -0.75 1.05 -32.37
C GLU A 94 -0.26 1.09 -33.82
N ASN A 95 1.05 1.23 -34.04
CA ASN A 95 1.64 1.47 -35.35
C ASN A 95 2.17 0.19 -36.03
N GLY A 96 2.25 -0.91 -35.29
CA GLY A 96 2.57 -2.26 -35.77
C GLY A 96 4.04 -2.48 -36.11
N ASN A 97 4.96 -1.66 -35.58
CA ASN A 97 6.39 -1.76 -35.87
C ASN A 97 7.17 -2.70 -34.93
N GLY A 98 6.48 -3.31 -33.95
CA GLY A 98 7.06 -4.24 -32.99
C GLY A 98 7.72 -3.58 -31.77
N ILE A 99 7.62 -2.26 -31.63
CA ILE A 99 8.11 -1.49 -30.48
C ILE A 99 6.91 -0.84 -29.78
N PRO A 100 6.79 -0.95 -28.46
CA PRO A 100 5.71 -0.28 -27.75
C PRO A 100 5.77 1.25 -27.87
N ASP A 101 4.63 1.88 -28.12
CA ASP A 101 4.53 3.32 -28.41
C ASP A 101 5.01 4.21 -27.25
N GLN A 102 4.94 3.71 -26.01
CA GLN A 102 5.43 4.43 -24.83
C GLN A 102 6.96 4.60 -24.86
N LEU A 103 7.69 3.64 -25.41
CA LEU A 103 9.15 3.73 -25.56
C LEU A 103 9.54 4.70 -26.69
N GLU A 104 8.72 4.81 -27.74
CA GLU A 104 8.98 5.77 -28.82
C GLU A 104 8.74 7.22 -28.43
N LYS A 105 7.82 7.46 -27.50
CA LYS A 105 7.53 8.82 -26.99
C LYS A 105 8.71 9.40 -26.23
N GLU A 106 9.56 8.56 -25.64
CA GLU A 106 10.79 9.00 -24.98
C GLU A 106 11.90 9.35 -25.98
N ASP A 107 11.97 8.66 -27.12
CA ASP A 107 12.98 8.92 -28.17
C ASP A 107 12.65 10.16 -29.02
N LYS A 108 11.38 10.58 -29.06
CA LYS A 108 10.91 11.79 -29.77
C LYS A 108 11.08 13.09 -28.96
N ARG A 109 11.78 13.09 -27.82
CA ARG A 109 12.06 14.27 -26.99
C ARG A 109 13.48 14.78 -27.09
#